data_AF-A0A815UIF2-F1
#
_entry.id   AF-A0A815UIF2-F1
#
_cell.length_a   1.000
_cell.length_b   1.000
_cell.length_c   1.000
_cell.angle_alpha   90.00
_cell.angle_beta   90.00
_cell.angle_gamma   90.00
#
_symmetry.space_group_name_H-M   'P 1'
#
loop_
_entity.id
_entity.type
_entity.pdbx_description
1 polymer ?
#
loop_
_entity_poly.entity_id
_entity_poly.type
_entity_poly.pdbx_seq_one_letter_code
_entity_poly.pdbx_strand_id
1 'polypeptide(L)'
;MASLIILEIIPKYALYSDCITFAFGFIGNLLNLLAFVYLKCFRDQRCTFYLIIEIISIFVNRSLSLSLDISASVYQSDLPTTSLIWCRIRTIVLGTTILISYSMVCLAAIDQFFSTSHQLYLRQLLTFKLARCLVFLLIPIWFLHSLLFAFFYSIHPSAGCIIWNVIWIRYTTFFFYPFLLGFLPIIFASSFSLLAYKNVRRIVRRQIPIERRRFDRQITAMVLIRVVFFVCLILPHCCYRIYLINTYFIQTNSLQYTIGQLIQVLAGSLTNAQYGISFYLYIIISPRYRRQVKSVLRKKIWHRWKNWCCANQNQIAPEIHISTASNLEFM
;
A
#
# COMPACT_ATOMS: atom_id res chain seq x y z
N MET A 1 -5.70 35.28 -17.05
CA MET A 1 -6.78 35.07 -16.06
C MET A 1 -7.08 33.58 -15.84
N ALA A 2 -7.42 32.80 -16.88
CA ALA A 2 -7.67 31.35 -16.74
C ALA A 2 -6.51 30.55 -16.11
N SER A 3 -5.26 30.84 -16.47
CA SER A 3 -4.07 30.19 -15.90
C SER A 3 -3.91 30.43 -14.38
N LEU A 4 -4.26 31.62 -13.90
CA LEU A 4 -4.19 31.96 -12.47
C LEU A 4 -5.23 31.18 -11.66
N ILE A 5 -6.46 31.09 -12.16
CA ILE A 5 -7.55 30.34 -11.52
C ILE A 5 -7.17 28.86 -11.38
N ILE A 6 -6.62 28.25 -12.43
CA ILE A 6 -6.21 26.84 -12.40
C ILE A 6 -5.07 26.63 -11.38
N LEU A 7 -4.08 27.54 -11.32
CA LEU A 7 -2.98 27.46 -10.36
C LEU A 7 -3.45 27.52 -8.90
N GLU A 8 -4.53 28.26 -8.61
CA GLU A 8 -5.12 28.30 -7.27
C GLU A 8 -5.89 27.02 -6.91
N ILE A 9 -6.51 26.36 -7.90
CA ILE A 9 -7.31 25.14 -7.71
C ILE A 9 -6.42 23.91 -7.49
N ILE A 10 -5.27 23.84 -8.17
CA ILE A 10 -4.35 22.69 -8.13
C ILE A 10 -3.97 22.23 -6.71
N PRO A 11 -3.44 23.11 -5.82
CA PRO A 11 -3.04 22.69 -4.48
C PRO A 11 -4.24 22.25 -3.62
N LYS A 12 -5.39 22.91 -3.78
CA LYS A 12 -6.65 22.54 -3.09
C LYS A 12 -7.10 21.14 -3.52
N TYR A 13 -7.10 20.86 -4.83
CA TYR A 13 -7.43 19.54 -5.36
C TYR A 13 -6.48 18.46 -4.85
N ALA A 14 -5.16 18.72 -4.86
CA ALA A 14 -4.16 17.77 -4.38
C ALA A 14 -4.42 17.38 -2.92
N LEU A 15 -4.60 18.37 -2.04
CA LEU A 15 -4.88 18.15 -0.62
C LEU A 15 -6.18 17.36 -0.39
N TYR A 16 -7.29 17.75 -1.01
CA TYR A 16 -8.57 17.03 -0.85
C TYR A 16 -8.49 15.60 -1.38
N SER A 17 -7.87 15.40 -2.54
CA SER A 17 -7.64 14.06 -3.10
C SER A 17 -6.78 13.22 -2.15
N ASP A 18 -5.74 13.78 -1.56
CA ASP A 18 -4.87 13.07 -0.62
C ASP A 18 -5.58 12.71 0.69
N CYS A 19 -6.40 13.61 1.24
CA CYS A 19 -7.26 13.33 2.39
C CYS A 19 -8.26 12.20 2.11
N ILE A 20 -8.95 12.23 0.96
CA ILE A 20 -9.92 11.21 0.58
C ILE A 20 -9.21 9.86 0.40
N THR A 21 -8.13 9.83 -0.37
CA THR A 21 -7.37 8.60 -0.61
C THR A 21 -6.76 8.04 0.67
N PHE A 22 -6.30 8.89 1.59
CA PHE A 22 -5.84 8.47 2.91
C PHE A 22 -6.97 7.88 3.74
N ALA A 23 -8.13 8.52 3.85
CA ALA A 23 -9.25 8.01 4.65
C ALA A 23 -9.73 6.64 4.15
N PHE A 24 -10.01 6.52 2.84
CA PHE A 24 -10.42 5.26 2.24
C PHE A 24 -9.30 4.21 2.31
N GLY A 25 -8.05 4.63 2.11
CA GLY A 25 -6.90 3.74 2.15
C GLY A 25 -6.60 3.22 3.55
N PHE A 26 -6.70 4.05 4.57
CA PHE A 26 -6.53 3.68 5.96
C PHE A 26 -7.53 2.60 6.36
N ILE A 27 -8.82 2.84 6.10
CA ILE A 27 -9.89 1.89 6.42
C ILE A 27 -9.70 0.58 5.64
N GLY A 28 -9.47 0.68 4.33
CA GLY A 28 -9.30 -0.50 3.47
C GLY A 28 -8.08 -1.34 3.86
N ASN A 29 -6.94 -0.71 4.06
CA ASN A 29 -5.70 -1.39 4.43
C ASN A 29 -5.76 -2.01 5.83
N LEU A 30 -6.42 -1.35 6.80
CA LEU A 30 -6.64 -1.93 8.12
C LEU A 30 -7.52 -3.19 8.02
N LEU A 31 -8.61 -3.15 7.25
CA LEU A 31 -9.48 -4.32 7.06
C LEU A 31 -8.78 -5.46 6.31
N ASN A 32 -7.96 -5.14 5.30
CA ASN A 32 -7.10 -6.11 4.62
C ASN A 32 -6.11 -6.77 5.59
N LEU A 33 -5.42 -5.96 6.39
CA LEU A 33 -4.45 -6.44 7.37
C LEU A 33 -5.13 -7.36 8.39
N LEU A 34 -6.28 -6.97 8.91
CA LEU A 34 -7.09 -7.81 9.80
C LEU A 34 -7.47 -9.14 9.11
N ALA A 35 -7.93 -9.10 7.87
CA ALA A 35 -8.27 -10.31 7.13
C ALA A 35 -7.05 -11.24 6.98
N PHE A 36 -5.90 -10.71 6.60
CA PHE A 36 -4.68 -11.48 6.36
C PHE A 36 -4.05 -12.07 7.63
N VAL A 37 -4.11 -11.33 8.75
CA VAL A 37 -3.55 -11.79 10.03
C VAL A 37 -4.47 -12.79 10.72
N TYR A 38 -5.79 -12.57 10.74
CA TYR A 38 -6.71 -13.39 11.52
C TYR A 38 -7.20 -14.64 10.79
N LEU A 39 -7.26 -14.64 9.46
CA LEU A 39 -7.70 -15.81 8.71
C LEU A 39 -6.53 -16.79 8.55
N LYS A 40 -6.60 -17.92 9.26
CA LYS A 40 -5.60 -19.00 9.20
C LYS A 40 -5.22 -19.41 7.77
N CYS A 41 -6.20 -19.45 6.85
CA CYS A 41 -5.94 -19.79 5.45
C CYS A 41 -4.94 -18.83 4.78
N PHE A 42 -4.98 -17.54 5.11
CA PHE A 42 -4.11 -16.52 4.51
C PHE A 42 -2.78 -16.39 5.22
N ARG A 43 -2.75 -16.55 6.55
CA ARG A 43 -1.56 -16.36 7.39
C ARG A 43 -0.40 -17.27 6.99
N ASP A 44 -0.70 -18.49 6.58
CA ASP A 44 0.32 -19.50 6.27
C ASP A 44 0.81 -19.41 4.80
N GLN A 45 0.38 -18.38 4.05
CA GLN A 45 0.76 -18.19 2.65
C GLN A 45 1.84 -17.12 2.48
N ARG A 46 2.84 -17.46 1.67
CA ARG A 46 3.97 -16.57 1.33
C ARG A 46 3.51 -15.32 0.59
N CYS A 47 2.63 -15.46 -0.40
CA CYS A 47 2.03 -14.33 -1.11
C CYS A 47 1.36 -13.31 -0.16
N THR A 48 0.60 -13.78 0.84
CA THR A 48 -0.03 -12.90 1.84
C THR A 48 1.02 -12.15 2.65
N PHE A 49 2.15 -12.80 3.01
CA PHE A 49 3.23 -12.16 3.75
C PHE A 49 3.79 -10.94 3.00
N TYR A 50 4.01 -11.04 1.69
CA TYR A 50 4.42 -9.89 0.87
C TYR A 50 3.36 -8.78 0.86
N LEU A 51 2.08 -9.13 0.71
CA LEU A 51 0.98 -8.15 0.72
C LEU A 51 0.81 -7.46 2.08
N ILE A 52 1.14 -8.13 3.20
CA ILE A 52 1.14 -7.50 4.53
C ILE A 52 2.26 -6.44 4.61
N ILE A 53 3.47 -6.78 4.15
CA ILE A 53 4.58 -5.82 4.14
C ILE A 53 4.27 -4.64 3.22
N GLU A 54 3.69 -4.91 2.05
CA GLU A 54 3.19 -3.86 1.15
C GLU A 54 2.24 -2.91 1.88
N ILE A 55 1.25 -3.43 2.61
CA ILE A 55 0.29 -2.62 3.38
C ILE A 55 1.01 -1.76 4.42
N ILE A 56 1.97 -2.32 5.16
CA ILE A 56 2.74 -1.57 6.18
C ILE A 56 3.54 -0.44 5.52
N SER A 57 4.25 -0.73 4.42
CA SER A 57 5.03 0.29 3.71
C SER A 57 4.13 1.41 3.16
N ILE A 58 2.98 1.06 2.60
CA ILE A 58 1.99 2.04 2.13
C ILE A 58 1.48 2.91 3.27
N PHE A 59 1.20 2.31 4.44
CA PHE A 59 0.71 3.04 5.61
C PHE A 59 1.72 4.08 6.08
N VAL A 60 3.00 3.71 6.18
CA VAL A 60 4.08 4.63 6.54
C VAL A 60 4.22 5.74 5.50
N ASN A 61 4.24 5.39 4.21
CA ASN A 61 4.36 6.33 3.10
C ASN A 61 3.26 7.41 3.14
N ARG A 62 2.00 6.97 3.22
CA ARG A 62 0.84 7.85 3.16
C ARG A 62 0.64 8.67 4.42
N SER A 63 0.94 8.11 5.60
CA SER A 63 0.89 8.87 6.85
C SER A 63 1.91 10.00 6.86
N LEU A 64 3.15 9.74 6.44
CA LEU A 64 4.17 10.78 6.37
C LEU A 64 3.84 11.84 5.32
N SER A 65 3.41 11.44 4.11
CA SER A 65 3.04 12.40 3.05
C SER A 65 1.94 13.34 3.54
N LEU A 66 0.84 12.79 4.04
CA LEU A 66 -0.29 13.59 4.50
C LEU A 66 0.08 14.52 5.65
N SER A 67 0.86 14.06 6.63
CA SER A 67 1.32 14.91 7.73
C SER A 67 2.13 16.11 7.23
N LEU A 68 2.98 15.93 6.22
CA LEU A 68 3.76 17.01 5.63
C LEU A 68 2.87 17.97 4.81
N ASP A 69 1.93 17.44 4.03
CA ASP A 69 1.02 18.24 3.20
C ASP A 69 0.03 19.06 4.06
N ILE A 70 -0.47 18.50 5.17
CA ILE A 70 -1.27 19.23 6.15
C ILE A 70 -0.42 20.33 6.79
N SER A 71 0.82 20.02 7.18
CA SER A 71 1.68 21.00 7.85
C SER A 71 1.97 22.20 6.95
N ALA A 72 2.26 21.93 5.67
CA ALA A 72 2.41 22.93 4.62
C ALA A 72 1.15 23.82 4.49
N SER A 73 -0.03 23.21 4.43
CA SER A 73 -1.29 23.94 4.24
C SER A 73 -1.76 24.74 5.46
N VAL A 74 -1.55 24.24 6.68
CA VAL A 74 -2.10 24.83 7.92
C VAL A 74 -1.16 25.88 8.50
N TYR A 75 0.15 25.58 8.57
CA TYR A 75 1.10 26.43 9.26
C TYR A 75 1.80 27.43 8.34
N GLN A 76 1.46 27.44 7.03
CA GLN A 76 2.13 28.23 5.98
C GLN A 76 3.67 28.09 6.01
N SER A 77 4.16 27.03 6.64
CA SER A 77 5.55 26.69 6.81
C SER A 77 5.75 25.29 6.26
N ASP A 78 6.28 25.25 5.06
CA ASP A 78 6.65 24.00 4.43
C ASP A 78 7.89 23.47 5.18
N LEU A 79 7.71 22.62 6.21
CA LEU A 79 8.83 21.99 6.95
C LEU A 79 9.94 21.43 6.06
N PRO A 80 9.63 20.77 4.91
CA PRO A 80 10.66 20.31 3.99
C PRO A 80 11.41 21.43 3.27
N THR A 81 10.87 22.65 3.16
CA THR A 81 11.57 23.79 2.55
C THR A 81 12.31 24.63 3.59
N THR A 82 11.95 24.52 4.87
CA THR A 82 12.63 25.25 5.97
C THR A 82 13.79 24.47 6.57
N SER A 83 13.73 23.14 6.62
CA SER A 83 14.75 22.30 7.25
C SER A 83 15.31 21.22 6.32
N LEU A 84 16.64 21.26 6.15
CA LEU A 84 17.35 20.29 5.31
C LEU A 84 17.19 18.86 5.85
N ILE A 85 17.09 18.72 7.18
CA ILE A 85 16.90 17.43 7.83
C ILE A 85 15.53 16.84 7.44
N TRP A 86 14.46 17.64 7.50
CA TRP A 86 13.12 17.21 7.11
C TRP A 86 13.01 16.91 5.61
N CYS A 87 13.64 17.72 4.76
CA CYS A 87 13.77 17.47 3.32
C CYS A 87 14.37 16.08 3.05
N ARG A 88 15.48 15.73 3.71
CA ARG A 88 16.15 14.44 3.54
C ARG A 88 15.35 13.29 4.12
N ILE A 89 14.82 13.40 5.34
CA ILE A 89 14.01 12.36 5.98
C ILE A 89 12.78 12.04 5.13
N ARG A 90 12.09 13.05 4.59
CA ARG A 90 10.97 12.89 3.66
C ARG A 90 11.40 12.02 2.48
N THR A 91 12.47 12.38 1.80
CA THR A 91 12.95 11.64 0.62
C THR A 91 13.33 10.21 0.96
N ILE A 92 14.02 9.98 2.08
CA ILE A 92 14.43 8.63 2.52
C ILE A 92 13.20 7.76 2.76
N VAL A 93 12.26 8.22 3.59
CA VAL A 93 11.12 7.41 4.01
C VAL A 93 10.16 7.18 2.84
N LEU A 94 9.79 8.22 2.09
CA LEU A 94 8.87 8.08 0.95
C LEU A 94 9.50 7.22 -0.15
N GLY A 95 10.78 7.44 -0.48
CA GLY A 95 11.52 6.67 -1.48
C GLY A 95 11.68 5.19 -1.10
N THR A 96 12.02 4.91 0.16
CA THR A 96 12.20 3.53 0.63
C THR A 96 10.88 2.78 0.64
N THR A 97 9.83 3.39 1.18
CA THR A 97 8.53 2.73 1.35
C THR A 97 7.82 2.45 0.02
N ILE A 98 7.92 3.35 -0.97
CA ILE A 98 7.36 3.10 -2.31
C ILE A 98 8.09 1.96 -3.04
N LEU A 99 9.43 1.92 -2.96
CA LEU A 99 10.23 0.85 -3.56
C LEU A 99 9.97 -0.51 -2.90
N ILE A 100 9.82 -0.55 -1.57
CA ILE A 100 9.41 -1.76 -0.86
C ILE A 100 8.03 -2.20 -1.34
N SER A 101 7.04 -1.30 -1.38
CA SER A 101 5.68 -1.62 -1.82
C SER A 101 5.67 -2.24 -3.22
N TYR A 102 6.36 -1.62 -4.19
CA TYR A 102 6.38 -2.11 -5.57
C TYR A 102 7.12 -3.45 -5.68
N SER A 103 8.21 -3.62 -4.94
CA SER A 103 8.93 -4.89 -4.85
C SER A 103 8.05 -5.99 -4.27
N MET A 104 7.25 -5.70 -3.24
CA MET A 104 6.34 -6.68 -2.65
C MET A 104 5.23 -7.11 -3.62
N VAL A 105 4.70 -6.20 -4.44
CA VAL A 105 3.75 -6.56 -5.51
C VAL A 105 4.37 -7.50 -6.53
N CYS A 106 5.61 -7.22 -6.96
CA CYS A 106 6.36 -8.09 -7.87
C CYS A 106 6.62 -9.47 -7.24
N LEU A 107 7.11 -9.52 -6.00
CA LEU A 107 7.36 -10.76 -5.28
C LEU A 107 6.09 -11.57 -5.03
N ALA A 108 4.96 -10.91 -4.75
CA ALA A 108 3.67 -11.57 -4.63
C ALA A 108 3.24 -12.21 -5.97
N ALA A 109 3.42 -11.53 -7.10
CA ALA A 109 3.14 -12.08 -8.42
C ALA A 109 4.04 -13.27 -8.77
N ILE A 110 5.35 -13.16 -8.48
CA ILE A 110 6.34 -14.22 -8.66
C ILE A 110 5.98 -15.43 -7.79
N ASP A 111 5.74 -15.23 -6.50
CA ASP A 111 5.37 -16.30 -5.57
C ASP A 111 4.09 -16.99 -6.00
N GLN A 112 3.11 -16.23 -6.49
CA GLN A 112 1.86 -16.80 -6.99
C GLN A 112 2.07 -17.64 -8.26
N PHE A 113 2.98 -17.24 -9.16
CA PHE A 113 3.35 -18.04 -10.33
C PHE A 113 3.99 -19.37 -9.93
N PHE A 114 4.99 -19.36 -9.06
CA PHE A 114 5.67 -20.58 -8.60
C PHE A 114 4.73 -21.49 -7.80
N SER A 115 3.90 -20.92 -6.93
CA SER A 115 2.90 -21.66 -6.13
C SER A 115 1.87 -22.39 -7.00
N THR A 116 1.50 -21.78 -8.13
CA THR A 116 0.52 -22.34 -9.07
C THR A 116 1.15 -23.18 -10.18
N SER A 117 2.48 -23.20 -10.30
CA SER A 117 3.19 -23.95 -11.34
C SER A 117 2.84 -25.44 -11.32
N HIS A 118 2.92 -26.12 -12.46
CA HIS A 118 2.69 -27.56 -12.54
C HIS A 118 3.76 -28.37 -11.81
N GLN A 119 5.01 -27.94 -11.95
CA GLN A 119 6.17 -28.73 -11.54
C GLN A 119 6.33 -28.63 -10.02
N LEU A 120 6.37 -29.79 -9.35
CA LEU A 120 6.50 -29.85 -7.89
C LEU A 120 7.80 -29.21 -7.41
N TYR A 121 8.89 -29.41 -8.16
CA TYR A 121 10.18 -28.77 -7.91
C TYR A 121 10.05 -27.24 -7.83
N LEU A 122 9.41 -26.61 -8.84
CA LEU A 122 9.20 -25.16 -8.86
C LEU A 122 8.37 -24.65 -7.67
N ARG A 123 7.38 -25.43 -7.21
CA ARG A 123 6.58 -25.07 -6.02
C ARG A 123 7.39 -25.10 -4.72
N GLN A 124 8.35 -26.03 -4.64
CA GLN A 124 9.19 -26.27 -3.47
C GLN A 124 10.38 -25.32 -3.38
N LEU A 125 10.83 -24.74 -4.50
CA LEU A 125 11.90 -23.75 -4.54
C LEU A 125 11.64 -22.56 -3.64
N LEU A 126 10.41 -22.03 -3.69
CA LEU A 126 10.02 -20.97 -2.77
C LEU A 126 9.71 -21.60 -1.42
N THR A 127 10.32 -21.07 -0.36
CA THR A 127 9.99 -21.46 1.01
C THR A 127 9.66 -20.20 1.80
N PHE A 128 8.96 -20.36 2.92
CA PHE A 128 8.70 -19.21 3.80
C PHE A 128 10.00 -18.62 4.38
N LYS A 129 11.07 -19.43 4.49
CA LYS A 129 12.42 -18.96 4.86
C LYS A 129 13.00 -18.05 3.77
N LEU A 130 12.93 -18.49 2.51
CA LEU A 130 13.38 -17.67 1.38
C LEU A 130 12.57 -16.37 1.27
N ALA A 131 11.25 -16.44 1.43
CA ALA A 131 10.40 -15.25 1.38
C ALA A 131 10.81 -14.19 2.41
N ARG A 132 11.06 -14.61 3.66
CA ARG A 132 11.59 -13.72 4.70
C ARG A 132 12.98 -13.19 4.36
N CYS A 133 13.89 -14.06 3.90
CA CYS A 133 15.24 -13.65 3.50
C CYS A 133 15.21 -12.56 2.42
N LEU A 134 14.41 -12.74 1.35
CA LEU A 134 14.27 -11.76 0.29
C LEU A 134 13.78 -10.40 0.82
N VAL A 135 12.78 -10.40 1.71
CA VAL A 135 12.28 -9.16 2.33
C VAL A 135 13.35 -8.50 3.18
N PHE A 136 14.00 -9.25 4.07
CA PHE A 136 15.03 -8.73 4.97
C PHE A 136 16.27 -8.22 4.22
N LEU A 137 16.56 -8.73 3.03
CA LEU A 137 17.62 -8.21 2.16
C LEU A 137 17.17 -6.98 1.36
N LEU A 138 15.93 -6.96 0.85
CA LEU A 138 15.44 -5.85 0.03
C LEU A 138 15.23 -4.55 0.83
N ILE A 139 14.71 -4.64 2.06
CA ILE A 139 14.49 -3.46 2.91
C ILE A 139 15.77 -2.61 3.10
N PRO A 140 16.91 -3.16 3.55
CA PRO A 140 18.14 -2.39 3.70
C PRO A 140 18.71 -1.93 2.36
N ILE A 141 18.56 -2.70 1.28
CA ILE A 141 18.96 -2.27 -0.08
C ILE A 141 18.20 -1.00 -0.49
N TRP A 142 16.88 -0.96 -0.31
CA TRP A 142 16.06 0.20 -0.67
C TRP A 142 16.26 1.37 0.28
N PHE A 143 16.50 1.10 1.56
CA PHE A 143 16.87 2.13 2.53
C PHE A 143 18.20 2.78 2.16
N LEU A 144 19.24 2.00 1.87
CA LEU A 144 20.54 2.50 1.46
C LEU A 144 20.46 3.27 0.14
N HIS A 145 19.71 2.76 -0.84
CA HIS A 145 19.45 3.47 -2.10
C HIS A 145 18.82 4.86 -1.85
N SER A 146 17.79 4.92 -1.00
CA SER A 146 17.10 6.18 -0.69
C SER A 146 17.95 7.12 0.18
N LEU A 147 18.81 6.57 1.04
CA LEU A 147 19.79 7.32 1.84
C LEU A 147 20.83 8.01 0.95
N LEU A 148 21.42 7.26 0.01
CA LEU A 148 22.34 7.80 -0.98
C LEU A 148 21.67 8.90 -1.80
N PHE A 149 20.42 8.68 -2.19
CA PHE A 149 19.66 9.64 -2.96
C PHE A 149 19.38 10.94 -2.18
N ALA A 150 19.02 10.82 -0.89
CA ALA A 150 18.72 11.97 -0.04
C ALA A 150 19.95 12.87 0.24
N PHE A 151 21.16 12.34 0.17
CA PHE A 151 22.38 13.14 0.33
C PHE A 151 22.48 14.29 -0.69
N PHE A 152 21.94 14.08 -1.89
CA PHE A 152 21.96 15.05 -2.99
C PHE A 152 20.80 16.04 -2.99
N TYR A 153 19.98 16.05 -1.93
CA TYR A 153 18.97 17.08 -1.73
C TYR A 153 19.52 18.26 -0.94
N SER A 154 19.15 19.46 -1.39
CA SER A 154 19.38 20.73 -0.72
C SER A 154 18.13 21.62 -0.79
N ILE A 155 18.11 22.67 0.02
CA ILE A 155 17.04 23.67 -0.01
C ILE A 155 17.46 24.79 -0.96
N HIS A 156 16.58 25.11 -1.91
CA HIS A 156 16.69 26.26 -2.79
C HIS A 156 15.62 27.30 -2.45
N PRO A 157 15.97 28.60 -2.36
CA PRO A 157 15.03 29.65 -1.91
C PRO A 157 13.74 29.75 -2.73
N SER A 158 13.81 29.50 -4.04
CA SER A 158 12.67 29.62 -4.96
C SER A 158 11.93 28.32 -5.28
N ALA A 159 12.53 27.16 -4.99
CA ALA A 159 12.03 25.85 -5.42
C ALA A 159 11.88 24.84 -4.28
N GLY A 160 12.30 25.20 -3.06
CA GLY A 160 12.22 24.33 -1.89
C GLY A 160 13.24 23.19 -1.93
N CYS A 161 12.82 22.01 -1.48
CA CYS A 161 13.65 20.81 -1.40
C CYS A 161 13.87 20.20 -2.80
N ILE A 162 15.04 20.46 -3.39
CA ILE A 162 15.38 20.02 -4.75
C ILE A 162 16.70 19.25 -4.78
N ILE A 163 16.93 18.52 -5.89
CA ILE A 163 18.19 17.85 -6.17
C ILE A 163 19.14 18.89 -6.76
N TRP A 164 20.32 19.09 -6.16
CA TRP A 164 21.29 20.08 -6.67
C TRP A 164 22.23 19.51 -7.73
N ASN A 165 22.47 18.20 -7.71
CA ASN A 165 23.43 17.57 -8.59
C ASN A 165 22.80 17.14 -9.93
N VAL A 166 23.35 17.63 -11.04
CA VAL A 166 22.84 17.38 -12.40
C VAL A 166 22.85 15.89 -12.79
N ILE A 167 23.85 15.13 -12.35
CA ILE A 167 23.93 13.68 -12.62
C ILE A 167 22.75 12.97 -11.95
N TRP A 168 22.45 13.35 -10.71
CA TRP A 168 21.32 12.79 -9.98
C TRP A 168 19.98 13.23 -10.54
N ILE A 169 19.85 14.48 -10.99
CA ILE A 169 18.65 14.91 -11.73
C ILE A 169 18.42 14.00 -12.94
N ARG A 170 19.47 13.72 -13.74
CA ARG A 170 19.38 12.81 -14.89
C ARG A 170 19.02 11.39 -14.46
N TYR A 171 19.69 10.84 -13.45
CA TYR A 171 19.37 9.51 -12.90
C TYR A 171 17.90 9.42 -12.47
N THR A 172 17.43 10.38 -11.70
CA THR A 172 16.06 10.40 -11.19
C THR A 172 15.04 10.49 -12.31
N THR A 173 15.32 11.37 -13.26
CA THR A 173 14.41 11.71 -14.35
C THR A 173 14.31 10.59 -15.38
N PHE A 174 15.43 10.04 -15.84
CA PHE A 174 15.45 9.03 -16.90
C PHE A 174 15.39 7.59 -16.40
N PHE A 175 15.94 7.30 -15.22
CA PHE A 175 16.02 5.93 -14.69
C PHE A 175 15.05 5.70 -13.54
N PHE A 176 15.14 6.46 -12.45
CA PHE A 176 14.38 6.17 -11.23
C PHE A 176 12.85 6.18 -11.44
N TYR A 177 12.29 7.28 -11.95
CA TYR A 177 10.84 7.39 -12.12
C TYR A 177 10.28 6.50 -13.23
N PRO A 178 10.81 6.51 -14.47
CA PRO A 178 10.21 5.74 -15.56
C PRO A 178 10.53 4.25 -15.46
N PHE A 179 11.74 3.89 -15.07
CA PHE A 179 12.19 2.51 -15.09
C PHE A 179 11.95 1.83 -13.74
N LEU A 180 12.54 2.33 -12.66
CA LEU A 180 12.50 1.65 -11.35
C LEU A 180 11.11 1.70 -10.69
N LEU A 181 10.42 2.84 -10.77
CA LEU A 181 9.05 3.01 -10.26
C LEU A 181 7.96 2.73 -11.31
N GLY A 182 8.32 2.59 -12.59
CA GLY A 182 7.35 2.43 -13.67
C GLY A 182 7.44 1.08 -14.35
N PHE A 183 8.16 1.03 -15.47
CA PHE A 183 8.14 -0.10 -16.39
C PHE A 183 8.64 -1.39 -15.76
N LEU A 184 9.71 -1.36 -14.96
CA LEU A 184 10.28 -2.57 -14.36
C LEU A 184 9.24 -3.31 -13.50
N PRO A 185 8.62 -2.70 -12.46
CA PRO A 185 7.62 -3.40 -11.66
C PRO A 185 6.37 -3.75 -12.47
N ILE A 186 5.96 -2.92 -13.44
CA ILE A 186 4.81 -3.21 -14.32
C ILE A 186 5.06 -4.48 -15.13
N ILE A 187 6.20 -4.58 -15.81
CA ILE A 187 6.54 -5.72 -16.68
C ILE A 187 6.68 -6.99 -15.84
N PHE A 188 7.41 -6.94 -14.73
CA PHE A 188 7.60 -8.09 -13.85
C PHE A 188 6.27 -8.55 -13.23
N ALA A 189 5.51 -7.66 -12.59
CA ALA A 189 4.26 -8.06 -11.96
C ALA A 189 3.22 -8.57 -12.98
N SER A 190 3.12 -7.94 -14.16
CA SER A 190 2.18 -8.35 -15.21
C SER A 190 2.53 -9.70 -15.82
N SER A 191 3.80 -9.92 -16.18
CA SER A 191 4.24 -11.19 -16.77
C SER A 191 3.98 -12.36 -15.82
N PHE A 192 4.42 -12.28 -14.56
CA PHE A 192 4.25 -13.36 -13.59
C PHE A 192 2.78 -13.55 -13.17
N SER A 193 1.99 -12.49 -13.02
CA SER A 193 0.56 -12.63 -12.68
C SER A 193 -0.25 -13.27 -13.82
N LEU A 194 0.04 -12.94 -15.08
CA LEU A 194 -0.58 -13.58 -16.24
C LEU A 194 -0.19 -15.06 -16.36
N LEU A 195 1.08 -15.39 -16.11
CA LEU A 195 1.54 -16.78 -16.06
C LEU A 195 0.87 -17.57 -14.92
N ALA A 196 0.75 -16.97 -13.73
CA ALA A 196 0.04 -17.55 -12.60
C ALA A 196 -1.44 -17.82 -12.94
N TYR A 197 -2.10 -16.88 -13.61
CA TYR A 197 -3.48 -17.04 -14.08
C TYR A 197 -3.62 -18.19 -15.08
N LYS A 198 -2.71 -18.29 -16.06
CA LYS A 198 -2.66 -19.42 -17.01
C LYS A 198 -2.50 -20.76 -16.28
N ASN A 199 -1.61 -20.82 -15.29
CA ASN A 199 -1.37 -22.01 -14.48
C ASN A 199 -2.61 -22.46 -13.71
N VAL A 200 -3.32 -21.53 -13.06
CA VAL A 200 -4.57 -21.85 -12.35
C VAL A 200 -5.66 -22.34 -13.29
N ARG A 201 -5.80 -21.73 -14.47
CA ARG A 201 -6.76 -22.19 -15.48
C ARG A 201 -6.45 -23.62 -15.96
N ARG A 202 -5.18 -24.03 -15.96
CA ARG A 202 -4.76 -25.40 -16.29
C ARG A 202 -4.97 -26.39 -15.14
N ILE A 203 -4.75 -25.97 -13.88
CA ILE A 203 -5.02 -26.78 -12.67
C ILE A 203 -6.48 -27.24 -12.59
N VAL A 204 -7.40 -26.46 -13.19
CA VAL A 204 -8.84 -26.78 -13.21
C VAL A 204 -9.16 -28.17 -13.77
N ARG A 205 -8.27 -28.76 -14.57
CA ARG A 205 -8.44 -30.07 -15.20
C ARG A 205 -7.82 -31.24 -14.39
N ARG A 206 -7.37 -31.02 -13.15
CA ARG A 206 -6.67 -32.03 -12.33
C ARG A 206 -7.36 -32.40 -11.02
N GLN A 207 -7.07 -33.61 -10.54
CA GLN A 207 -7.43 -34.14 -9.23
C GLN A 207 -6.55 -33.51 -8.12
N ILE A 208 -6.73 -32.20 -7.87
CA ILE A 208 -6.22 -31.54 -6.65
C ILE A 208 -7.41 -31.42 -5.68
N PRO A 209 -7.22 -31.59 -4.36
CA PRO A 209 -8.27 -31.35 -3.38
C PRO A 209 -8.98 -30.02 -3.64
N ILE A 210 -10.32 -30.09 -3.68
CA ILE A 210 -11.21 -29.00 -4.13
C ILE A 210 -10.96 -27.72 -3.33
N GLU A 211 -10.67 -27.84 -2.04
CA GLU A 211 -10.45 -26.71 -1.14
C GLU A 211 -9.19 -25.91 -1.50
N ARG A 212 -8.05 -26.59 -1.67
CA ARG A 212 -6.77 -25.97 -2.06
C ARG A 212 -6.91 -25.26 -3.41
N ARG A 213 -7.54 -25.92 -4.38
CA ARG A 213 -7.78 -25.34 -5.71
C ARG A 213 -8.63 -24.07 -5.67
N ARG A 214 -9.71 -24.04 -4.88
CA ARG A 214 -10.56 -22.85 -4.73
C ARG A 214 -9.79 -21.69 -4.10
N PHE A 215 -8.92 -22.01 -3.15
CA PHE A 215 -8.10 -21.02 -2.46
C PHE A 215 -6.98 -20.45 -3.35
N ASP A 216 -6.25 -21.29 -4.08
CA ASP A 216 -5.23 -20.84 -5.03
C ASP A 216 -5.84 -19.95 -6.14
N ARG A 217 -7.04 -20.30 -6.62
CA ARG A 217 -7.78 -19.46 -7.57
C ARG A 217 -8.17 -18.11 -6.97
N GLN A 218 -8.56 -18.08 -5.71
CA GLN A 218 -8.91 -16.84 -5.00
C GLN A 218 -7.69 -15.92 -4.87
N ILE A 219 -6.54 -16.43 -4.38
CA ILE A 219 -5.33 -15.62 -4.24
C ILE A 219 -4.84 -15.14 -5.60
N THR A 220 -4.81 -16.02 -6.61
CA THR A 220 -4.40 -15.63 -7.96
C THR A 220 -5.27 -14.51 -8.52
N ALA A 221 -6.59 -14.59 -8.32
CA ALA A 221 -7.50 -13.53 -8.75
C ALA A 221 -7.25 -12.21 -7.99
N MET A 222 -6.96 -12.28 -6.69
CA MET A 222 -6.62 -11.11 -5.87
C MET A 222 -5.30 -10.46 -6.33
N VAL A 223 -4.25 -11.25 -6.58
CA VAL A 223 -2.96 -10.74 -7.09
C VAL A 223 -3.13 -10.18 -8.50
N LEU A 224 -3.82 -10.89 -9.38
CA LEU A 224 -4.04 -10.44 -10.75
C LEU A 224 -4.76 -9.09 -10.79
N ILE A 225 -5.85 -8.93 -10.03
CA ILE A 225 -6.54 -7.63 -10.01
C ILE A 225 -5.67 -6.54 -9.40
N ARG A 226 -4.90 -6.86 -8.35
CA ARG A 226 -3.96 -5.91 -7.75
C ARG A 226 -2.98 -5.41 -8.81
N VAL A 227 -2.45 -6.31 -9.64
CA VAL A 227 -1.53 -5.97 -10.73
C VAL A 227 -2.24 -5.18 -11.85
N VAL A 228 -3.45 -5.55 -12.25
CA VAL A 228 -4.20 -4.78 -13.27
C VAL A 228 -4.38 -3.32 -12.84
N PHE A 229 -4.82 -3.08 -11.60
CA PHE A 229 -4.98 -1.72 -11.09
C PHE A 229 -3.65 -1.03 -10.84
N PHE A 230 -2.61 -1.77 -10.42
CA PHE A 230 -1.24 -1.25 -10.35
C PHE A 230 -0.80 -0.66 -11.70
N VAL A 231 -1.01 -1.39 -12.80
CA VAL A 231 -0.69 -0.90 -14.15
C VAL A 231 -1.57 0.29 -14.54
N CYS A 232 -2.89 0.18 -14.40
CA CYS A 232 -3.81 1.24 -14.83
C CYS A 232 -3.60 2.57 -14.08
N LEU A 233 -3.19 2.53 -12.82
CA LEU A 233 -3.05 3.72 -11.98
C LEU A 233 -1.63 4.33 -12.02
N ILE A 234 -0.60 3.55 -12.30
CA ILE A 234 0.80 4.04 -12.42
C ILE A 234 1.12 4.51 -13.84
N LEU A 235 0.62 3.80 -14.85
CA LEU A 235 0.98 4.06 -16.24
C LEU A 235 0.74 5.53 -16.67
N PRO A 236 -0.39 6.18 -16.34
CA PRO A 236 -0.61 7.59 -16.69
C PRO A 236 0.48 8.51 -16.12
N HIS A 237 0.89 8.28 -14.88
CA HIS A 237 1.96 9.04 -14.25
C HIS A 237 3.31 8.79 -14.95
N CYS A 238 3.65 7.55 -15.26
CA CYS A 238 4.89 7.24 -15.97
C CYS A 238 4.93 7.88 -17.38
N CYS A 239 3.84 7.73 -18.15
CA CYS A 239 3.71 8.34 -19.47
C CYS A 239 3.85 9.86 -19.40
N TYR A 240 3.18 10.51 -18.44
CA TYR A 240 3.28 11.95 -18.26
C TYR A 240 4.69 12.41 -17.86
N ARG A 241 5.39 11.65 -17.02
CA ARG A 241 6.79 11.95 -16.68
C ARG A 241 7.72 11.84 -17.87
N ILE A 242 7.54 10.83 -18.72
CA ILE A 242 8.31 10.70 -19.96
C ILE A 242 7.99 11.85 -20.91
N TYR A 243 6.72 12.22 -21.04
CA TYR A 243 6.31 13.38 -21.81
C TYR A 243 7.03 14.65 -21.35
N LEU A 244 7.00 14.97 -20.04
CA LEU A 244 7.69 16.12 -19.45
C LEU A 244 9.20 16.16 -19.76
N ILE A 245 9.84 15.00 -19.90
CA ILE A 245 11.28 14.91 -20.19
C ILE A 245 11.59 15.25 -21.65
N ASN A 246 10.69 14.89 -22.56
CA ASN A 246 10.88 15.08 -23.99
C ASN A 246 10.37 16.45 -24.48
N THR A 247 9.47 17.08 -23.73
CA THR A 247 8.99 18.43 -24.02
C THR A 247 9.72 19.46 -23.17
N TYR A 248 10.59 20.25 -23.81
CA TYR A 248 11.13 21.46 -23.19
C TYR A 248 10.03 22.51 -23.11
N PHE A 249 9.35 22.60 -21.97
CA PHE A 249 8.47 23.75 -21.70
C PHE A 249 9.35 24.98 -21.52
N ILE A 250 9.44 25.82 -22.55
CA ILE A 250 9.91 27.17 -22.37
C ILE A 250 8.85 27.86 -21.49
N GLN A 251 9.26 28.39 -20.34
CA GLN A 251 8.40 29.12 -19.38
C GLN A 251 7.65 30.32 -19.98
N THR A 252 7.85 30.63 -21.27
CA THR A 252 7.22 31.72 -22.00
C THR A 252 5.71 31.50 -22.21
N ASN A 253 5.21 30.25 -22.26
CA ASN A 253 3.78 29.98 -22.39
C ASN A 253 3.14 29.55 -21.06
N SER A 254 2.64 30.54 -20.31
CA SER A 254 2.00 30.32 -18.99
C SER A 254 0.84 29.32 -19.01
N LEU A 255 0.05 29.25 -20.08
CA LEU A 255 -1.09 28.34 -20.18
C LEU A 255 -0.63 26.87 -20.28
N GLN A 256 0.38 26.58 -21.10
CA GLN A 256 0.90 25.23 -21.27
C GLN A 256 1.53 24.70 -19.98
N TYR A 257 2.27 25.54 -19.26
CA TYR A 257 2.82 25.18 -17.95
C TYR A 257 1.72 24.84 -16.94
N THR A 258 0.67 25.67 -16.86
CA THR A 258 -0.45 25.43 -15.95
C THR A 258 -1.21 24.15 -16.28
N ILE A 259 -1.46 23.86 -17.56
CA ILE A 259 -2.10 22.61 -17.99
C ILE A 259 -1.22 21.41 -17.62
N GLY A 260 0.10 21.50 -17.83
CA GLY A 260 1.04 20.47 -17.40
C GLY A 260 0.93 20.20 -15.89
N GLN A 261 0.98 21.23 -15.06
CA GLN A 261 0.84 21.07 -13.60
C GLN A 261 -0.49 20.38 -13.22
N LEU A 262 -1.59 20.73 -13.89
CA LEU A 262 -2.88 20.07 -13.67
C LEU A 262 -2.82 18.58 -14.02
N ILE A 263 -2.30 18.22 -15.20
CA ILE A 263 -2.15 16.81 -15.62
C ILE A 263 -1.24 16.06 -14.65
N GLN A 264 -0.17 16.69 -14.17
CA GLN A 264 0.74 16.11 -13.19
C GLN A 264 0.01 15.72 -11.90
N VAL A 265 -0.80 16.64 -11.36
CA VAL A 265 -1.53 16.41 -10.12
C VAL A 265 -2.65 15.40 -10.31
N LEU A 266 -3.35 15.41 -11.46
CA LEU A 266 -4.33 14.36 -11.79
C LEU A 266 -3.67 12.98 -11.89
N ALA A 267 -2.55 12.86 -12.61
CA ALA A 267 -1.82 11.60 -12.73
C ALA A 267 -1.25 11.13 -11.37
N GLY A 268 -0.75 12.06 -10.55
CA GLY A 268 -0.32 11.80 -9.18
C GLY A 268 -1.47 11.29 -8.30
N SER A 269 -2.66 11.89 -8.42
CA SER A 269 -3.85 11.46 -7.66
C SER A 269 -4.29 10.02 -8.01
N LEU A 270 -4.16 9.62 -9.28
CA LEU A 270 -4.40 8.23 -9.70
C LEU A 270 -3.42 7.26 -9.05
N THR A 271 -2.12 7.60 -9.05
CA THR A 271 -1.11 6.81 -8.34
C THR A 271 -1.40 6.75 -6.83
N ASN A 272 -1.88 7.85 -6.23
CA ASN A 272 -2.24 7.86 -4.82
C ASN A 272 -3.46 6.96 -4.50
N ALA A 273 -4.43 6.88 -5.42
CA ALA A 273 -5.59 6.00 -5.28
C ALA A 273 -5.21 4.51 -5.23
N GLN A 274 -4.11 4.12 -5.87
CA GLN A 274 -3.60 2.74 -5.84
C GLN A 274 -3.33 2.26 -4.41
N TYR A 275 -2.91 3.15 -3.52
CA TYR A 275 -2.55 2.81 -2.15
C TYR A 275 -3.76 2.44 -1.28
N GLY A 276 -4.97 2.81 -1.67
CA GLY A 276 -6.18 2.54 -0.89
C GLY A 276 -7.17 1.56 -1.51
N ILE A 277 -7.06 1.27 -2.81
CA ILE A 277 -8.12 0.59 -3.56
C ILE A 277 -8.18 -0.94 -3.33
N SER A 278 -7.08 -1.56 -2.88
CA SER A 278 -6.91 -3.02 -2.85
C SER A 278 -8.03 -3.77 -2.12
N PHE A 279 -8.41 -3.31 -0.92
CA PHE A 279 -9.46 -3.96 -0.12
C PHE A 279 -10.81 -3.98 -0.83
N TYR A 280 -11.19 -2.83 -1.40
CA TYR A 280 -12.45 -2.67 -2.09
C TYR A 280 -12.52 -3.59 -3.32
N LEU A 281 -11.41 -3.71 -4.07
CA LEU A 281 -11.30 -4.66 -5.18
C LEU A 281 -11.45 -6.10 -4.72
N TYR A 282 -10.80 -6.49 -3.62
CA TYR A 282 -10.87 -7.87 -3.11
C TYR A 282 -12.28 -8.26 -2.67
N ILE A 283 -13.05 -7.33 -2.09
CA ILE A 283 -14.45 -7.55 -1.74
C ILE A 283 -15.35 -7.70 -2.97
N ILE A 284 -15.13 -6.89 -4.01
CA ILE A 284 -15.93 -6.92 -5.23
C ILE A 284 -15.70 -8.24 -5.97
N ILE A 285 -14.45 -8.64 -6.15
CA ILE A 285 -14.07 -9.74 -7.04
C ILE A 285 -14.21 -11.11 -6.39
N SER A 286 -13.99 -11.22 -5.08
CA SER A 286 -14.01 -12.51 -4.40
C SER A 286 -15.18 -12.61 -3.42
N PRO A 287 -16.30 -13.26 -3.82
CA PRO A 287 -17.40 -13.57 -2.91
C PRO A 287 -16.97 -14.40 -1.70
N ARG A 288 -15.90 -15.18 -1.84
CA ARG A 288 -15.30 -15.95 -0.74
C ARG A 288 -14.57 -15.04 0.24
N TYR A 289 -13.75 -14.12 -0.26
CA TYR A 289 -13.09 -13.11 0.57
C TYR A 289 -14.12 -12.29 1.35
N ARG A 290 -15.18 -11.82 0.68
CA ARG A 290 -16.29 -11.11 1.30
C ARG A 290 -16.93 -11.90 2.45
N ARG A 291 -17.21 -13.20 2.24
CA ARG A 291 -17.75 -14.08 3.29
C ARG A 291 -16.77 -14.26 4.46
N GLN A 292 -15.49 -14.43 4.17
CA GLN A 292 -14.44 -14.58 5.18
C GLN A 292 -14.31 -13.30 6.03
N VAL A 293 -14.24 -12.12 5.41
CA VAL A 293 -14.20 -10.82 6.11
C VAL A 293 -15.46 -10.63 6.97
N LYS A 294 -16.65 -10.87 6.41
CA LYS A 294 -17.91 -10.83 7.19
C LYS A 294 -17.88 -11.77 8.39
N SER A 295 -17.32 -12.98 8.25
CA SER A 295 -17.21 -13.94 9.36
C SER A 295 -16.26 -13.46 10.46
N VAL A 296 -15.13 -12.84 10.10
CA VAL A 296 -14.17 -12.29 11.07
C VAL A 296 -14.78 -11.11 11.82
N LEU A 297 -15.42 -10.19 11.09
CA LEU A 297 -16.10 -9.04 11.69
C LEU A 297 -17.22 -9.49 12.63
N ARG A 298 -18.09 -10.41 12.18
CA ARG A 298 -19.16 -10.96 13.02
C ARG A 298 -18.62 -11.66 14.26
N LYS A 299 -17.63 -12.55 14.13
CA LYS A 299 -17.05 -13.25 15.29
C LYS A 299 -16.39 -12.30 16.28
N LYS A 300 -15.67 -11.28 15.81
CA LYS A 300 -14.96 -10.33 16.67
C LYS A 300 -15.92 -9.36 17.37
N ILE A 301 -16.92 -8.86 16.65
CA ILE A 301 -18.00 -8.04 17.22
C ILE A 301 -18.79 -8.87 18.23
N TRP A 302 -19.13 -10.12 17.89
CA TRP A 302 -19.83 -11.04 18.78
C TRP A 302 -19.03 -11.35 20.05
N HIS A 303 -17.73 -11.65 19.95
CA HIS A 303 -16.89 -11.88 21.12
C HIS A 303 -16.73 -10.63 21.98
N ARG A 304 -16.54 -9.44 21.38
CA ARG A 304 -16.50 -8.18 22.13
C ARG A 304 -17.84 -7.88 22.82
N TRP A 305 -18.95 -8.10 22.13
CA TRP A 305 -20.29 -7.90 22.68
C TRP A 305 -20.59 -8.87 23.81
N LYS A 306 -20.28 -10.16 23.64
CA LYS A 306 -20.40 -11.18 24.69
C LYS A 306 -19.56 -10.83 25.93
N ASN A 307 -18.30 -10.44 25.73
CA ASN A 307 -17.43 -10.06 26.84
C ASN A 307 -17.91 -8.77 27.54
N TRP A 308 -18.47 -7.82 26.79
CA TRP A 308 -19.07 -6.60 27.35
C TRP A 308 -20.34 -6.90 28.16
N CYS A 309 -21.22 -7.77 27.66
CA CYS A 309 -22.41 -8.22 28.40
C CYS A 309 -22.03 -8.99 29.68
N CYS A 310 -21.05 -9.91 29.63
CA CYS A 310 -20.60 -10.64 30.82
C CYS A 310 -19.91 -9.73 31.85
N ALA A 311 -19.17 -8.70 31.40
CA ALA A 311 -18.56 -7.73 32.29
C ALA A 311 -19.60 -6.84 33.00
N ASN A 312 -20.70 -6.51 32.32
CA ASN A 312 -21.76 -5.66 32.87
C ASN A 312 -22.75 -6.43 33.76
N GLN A 313 -22.86 -7.75 33.60
CA GLN A 313 -23.73 -8.60 34.42
C GLN A 313 -23.17 -8.81 35.85
N ASN A 314 -21.85 -8.74 36.01
CA ASN A 314 -21.18 -8.84 37.32
C ASN A 314 -21.29 -7.56 38.17
N GLN A 315 -21.80 -6.45 37.62
CA GLN A 315 -22.02 -5.19 38.35
C GLN A 315 -23.46 -5.00 38.84
N ILE A 316 -24.39 -5.88 38.47
CA ILE A 316 -25.84 -5.75 38.79
C ILE A 316 -26.32 -6.87 39.74
N ALA A 317 -25.41 -7.62 40.38
CA ALA A 317 -25.79 -8.50 41.48
C ALA A 317 -25.78 -7.69 42.80
N PRO A 318 -26.92 -7.24 43.34
CA PRO A 318 -26.94 -6.72 44.70
C PRO A 318 -26.56 -7.85 45.66
N GLU A 319 -25.57 -7.59 46.51
CA GLU A 319 -25.32 -8.38 47.72
C GLU A 319 -26.58 -8.34 48.60
N ILE A 320 -27.45 -9.34 48.43
CA ILE A 320 -28.48 -9.63 49.42
C ILE A 320 -27.75 -10.31 50.57
N HIS A 321 -27.20 -9.50 51.48
CA HIS A 321 -26.71 -9.94 52.78
C HIS A 321 -27.90 -10.46 53.60
N ILE A 322 -28.19 -11.76 53.46
CA ILE A 322 -29.08 -12.48 54.39
C ILE A 322 -28.27 -12.73 55.66
N SER A 323 -28.43 -11.84 56.63
CA SER A 323 -28.06 -12.07 58.02
C SER A 323 -29.03 -13.09 58.62
N THR A 324 -28.63 -14.36 58.66
CA THR A 324 -29.25 -15.35 59.56
C THR A 324 -28.37 -15.53 60.79
N ALA A 325 -28.88 -15.03 61.90
CA ALA A 325 -28.48 -15.38 63.25
C ALA A 325 -29.04 -16.76 63.64
N SER A 326 -28.20 -17.61 64.23
CA SER A 326 -28.55 -18.66 65.22
C SER A 326 -27.26 -19.46 65.51
N ASN A 327 -26.60 -19.30 66.66
CA ASN A 327 -26.92 -19.87 67.98
C ASN A 327 -26.31 -21.27 68.21
N LEU A 328 -25.61 -21.39 69.36
CA LEU A 328 -25.37 -22.61 70.17
C LEU A 328 -24.52 -23.72 69.48
N GLU A 329 -23.64 -24.50 70.12
CA GLU A 329 -23.42 -24.89 71.51
C GLU A 329 -22.13 -25.76 71.59
N PHE A 330 -21.57 -25.90 72.81
CA PHE A 330 -20.67 -26.96 73.31
C PHE A 330 -19.30 -27.22 72.64
N MET A 331 -18.20 -26.83 73.32
CA MET A 331 -17.46 -27.74 74.22
C MET A 331 -16.51 -26.96 75.14
#